data_AF-A0A7J3HZN5-F1
#
_entry.id   AF-A0A7J3HZN5-F1
#
_cell.length_a   1.000
_cell.length_b   1.000
_cell.length_c   1.000
_cell.angle_alpha   90.00
_cell.angle_beta   90.00
_cell.angle_gamma   90.00
#
_symmetry.space_group_name_H-M   'P 1'
#
loop_
_entity.id
_entity.type
_entity.pdbx_description
1 polymer ?
#
loop_
_entity_poly.entity_id
_entity_poly.type
_entity_poly.pdbx_seq_one_letter_code
_entity_poly.pdbx_strand_id
1 'polypeptide(L)' 'MNSENGIVQIESFTRKGVYYTVDLISKTCTCPGFRYRGYCRHLKIAEERRKIEELLCVEEWR' A
#
# COMPACT_ATOMS: atom_id res chain seq x y z
N MET A 1 18.65 -2.14 11.48
CA MET A 1 17.73 -2.84 10.56
C MET A 1 16.65 -1.83 10.20
N ASN A 2 16.79 -1.20 9.03
CA ASN A 2 15.98 -0.07 8.57
C ASN A 2 14.77 -0.59 7.77
N SER A 3 13.51 -0.40 8.18
CA SER A 3 12.37 -0.80 7.32
C SER A 3 11.00 -0.16 7.61
N GLU A 4 10.87 1.03 8.21
CA GLU A 4 9.52 1.53 8.60
C GLU A 4 8.86 2.57 7.67
N ASN A 5 9.43 2.89 6.51
CA ASN A 5 8.89 3.97 5.64
C ASN A 5 8.05 3.48 4.45
N GLY A 6 7.56 2.24 4.44
CA GLY A 6 6.83 1.71 3.27
C GLY A 6 5.76 0.67 3.56
N ILE A 7 5.38 0.48 4.83
CA ILE A 7 4.33 -0.48 5.19
C ILE A 7 3.02 0.27 5.42
N VAL A 8 1.98 -0.08 4.67
CA VAL A 8 0.64 0.51 4.81
C VAL A 8 -0.42 -0.55 5.07
N GLN A 9 -1.42 -0.23 5.88
CA GLN A 9 -2.57 -1.10 6.11
C GLN A 9 -3.75 -0.62 5.27
N ILE A 10 -4.35 -1.55 4.52
CA ILE A 10 -5.52 -1.26 3.68
C ILE A 10 -6.61 -2.27 4.00
N GLU A 11 -7.82 -1.76 4.21
CA GLU A 11 -8.99 -2.58 4.47
C GLU A 11 -9.32 -3.49 3.28
N SER A 12 -9.87 -4.66 3.56
CA SER A 12 -10.43 -5.55 2.57
C SER A 12 -11.67 -4.90 1.95
N PHE A 13 -11.69 -4.80 0.62
CA PHE A 13 -12.85 -4.33 -0.14
C PHE A 13 -14.10 -5.21 0.02
N THR A 14 -13.92 -6.47 0.41
CA THR A 14 -15.00 -7.46 0.53
C THR A 14 -15.37 -7.78 1.97
N ARG A 15 -14.46 -7.58 2.92
CA ARG A 15 -14.67 -7.89 4.34
C ARG A 15 -14.36 -6.67 5.20
N LYS A 16 -15.40 -5.93 5.56
CA LYS A 16 -15.25 -4.79 6.48
C LYS A 16 -14.61 -5.22 7.81
N GLY A 17 -13.72 -4.41 8.34
CA GLY A 17 -12.96 -4.68 9.56
C GLY A 17 -11.77 -5.63 9.39
N VAL A 18 -11.52 -6.17 8.20
CA VAL A 18 -10.31 -6.94 7.90
C VAL A 18 -9.31 -6.03 7.20
N TYR A 19 -8.10 -5.92 7.75
CA TYR A 19 -7.03 -5.11 7.19
C TYR A 19 -5.90 -6.01 6.70
N TYR A 20 -5.32 -5.65 5.55
CA TYR A 20 -4.14 -6.29 5.00
C TYR A 20 -2.96 -5.33 5.00
N THR A 21 -1.79 -5.89 5.27
CA THR A 21 -0.53 -5.17 5.28
C THR A 21 0.06 -5.21 3.88
N VAL A 22 0.45 -4.05 3.37
CA VAL A 22 1.10 -3.88 2.07
C VAL A 22 2.48 -3.29 2.32
N ASP A 23 3.51 -3.98 1.83
CA ASP A 23 4.87 -3.48 1.81
C ASP A 23 5.17 -2.90 0.43
N LEU A 24 5.29 -1.58 0.35
CA LEU A 24 5.60 -0.82 -0.85
C LEU A 24 7.07 -0.91 -1.27
N ILE A 25 7.97 -1.29 -0.36
CA ILE A 25 9.40 -1.48 -0.64
C ILE A 25 9.57 -2.83 -1.32
N SER A 26 9.09 -3.88 -0.65
CA SER A 26 9.18 -5.25 -1.16
C SER A 26 8.11 -5.56 -2.23
N LYS A 27 7.19 -4.62 -2.47
CA LYS A 27 6.01 -4.76 -3.34
C LYS A 27 5.19 -6.02 -3.03
N THR A 28 4.96 -6.27 -1.74
CA THR A 28 4.19 -7.44 -1.27
C THR A 28 2.91 -7.04 -0.56
N CYS A 29 1.95 -7.96 -0.51
CA CYS A 29 0.73 -7.78 0.28
C CYS A 29 0.36 -9.08 0.99
N THR A 30 -0.10 -8.99 2.24
CA THR A 30 -0.55 -10.15 3.02
C THR A 30 -1.95 -10.64 2.62
N CYS A 31 -2.60 -10.01 1.64
CA CYS A 31 -3.92 -10.42 1.20
C CYS A 31 -3.87 -11.74 0.41
N PRO A 32 -4.93 -12.57 0.49
CA PRO A 32 -4.97 -13.84 -0.24
C PRO A 32 -4.83 -13.63 -1.76
N GLY A 33 -5.37 -12.54 -2.31
CA GLY A 33 -5.26 -12.24 -3.74
C GLY A 33 -3.81 -12.14 -4.23
N PHE A 34 -2.95 -11.50 -3.45
CA PHE A 34 -1.51 -11.41 -3.76
C PHE A 34 -0.83 -12.77 -3.64
N ARG A 35 -1.15 -13.54 -2.59
CA ARG A 35 -0.58 -14.89 -2.40
C ARG A 35 -0.88 -15.84 -3.58
N TYR A 36 -2.08 -15.76 -4.16
CA TYR A 36 -2.48 -16.64 -5.27
C TYR A 36 -2.02 -16.13 -6.65
N ARG A 37 -1.97 -14.81 -6.86
CA ARG A 37 -1.74 -14.22 -8.21
C ARG A 37 -0.41 -13.47 -8.34
N GLY A 38 0.28 -13.18 -7.24
CA GLY A 38 1.43 -12.26 -7.21
C GLY A 38 1.07 -10.79 -7.39
N TYR A 39 -0.22 -10.45 -7.48
CA TYR A 39 -0.70 -9.07 -7.63
C TYR A 39 -2.07 -8.89 -6.98
N CYS A 40 -2.33 -7.69 -6.43
CA CYS A 40 -3.61 -7.36 -5.81
C CYS A 40 -3.97 -5.88 -5.95
N ARG A 41 -5.26 -5.57 -5.76
CA ARG A 41 -5.77 -4.19 -5.79
C ARG A 41 -5.21 -3.34 -4.64
N HIS A 42 -4.92 -3.97 -3.50
CA HIS A 42 -4.31 -3.29 -2.35
C HIS A 42 -2.95 -2.70 -2.68
N LEU A 43 -2.09 -3.45 -3.38
CA LEU A 43 -0.78 -2.97 -3.81
C LEU A 43 -0.89 -1.75 -4.72
N LYS A 44 -1.79 -1.79 -5.71
CA LYS A 44 -2.04 -0.66 -6.61
C LYS A 44 -2.46 0.61 -5.86
N ILE A 45 -3.37 0.47 -4.91
CA ILE A 45 -3.88 1.62 -4.14
C ILE A 45 -2.80 2.17 -3.22
N ALA A 46 -1.98 1.30 -2.62
CA ALA A 46 -0.83 1.72 -1.84
C ALA A 46 0.16 2.51 -2.69
N GLU A 47 0.49 2.04 -3.90
CA GLU A 47 1.40 2.72 -4.83
C GLU A 47 0.83 4.08 -5.27
N GLU A 48 -0.47 4.14 -5.55
CA GLU A 48 -1.16 5.39 -5.93
C GLU A 48 -1.11 6.41 -4.79
N ARG A 49 -1.39 5.99 -3.55
CA ARG A 49 -1.33 6.86 -2.36
C ARG A 49 0.06 7.45 -2.17
N ARG A 50 1.10 6.62 -2.29
CA ARG A 50 2.48 7.07 -2.16
C ARG A 50 2.85 8.11 -3.23
N LYS A 51 2.42 7.92 -4.48
CA LYS A 51 2.64 8.91 -5.55
C LYS A 51 1.92 10.23 -5.27
N ILE A 52 0.69 10.15 -4.76
CA ILE A 52 -0.09 11.34 -4.39
C ILE A 52 0.60 12.08 -3.24
N GLU A 53 1.07 11.39 -2.20
CA GLU A 53 1.84 12.01 -1.11
C GLU A 53 3.11 12.67 -1.62
N GLU A 54 3.84 12.02 -2.53
CA GLU A 54 5.04 12.57 -3.15
C GLU A 54 4.72 13.82 -4.00
N LEU A 55 3.58 13.86 -4.68
CA LEU A 55 3.10 15.01 -5.45
C LEU A 55 2.62 16.18 -4.58
N LEU A 56 1.86 15.91 -3.52
CA LEU A 56 1.31 16.93 -2.62
C LEU A 56 2.39 17.62 -1.78
N CYS A 57 3.47 16.91 -1.44
CA CYS A 57 4.61 17.48 -0.72
C CYS A 57 5.35 18.58 -1.51
N VAL A 58 5.24 18.59 -2.85
CA VAL A 58 5.91 19.58 -3.72
C VAL A 58 5.18 20.92 -3.76
N GLU A 59 3.87 20.95 -3.49
CA GLU A 59 3.06 22.16 -3.62
C GLU A 59 3.04 23.05 -2.36
N GLU A 60 3.57 22.59 -1.23
CA GLU A 60 3.49 23.30 0.06
C GLU A 60 4.66 24.27 0.33
N TRP A 61 5.57 24.46 -0.64
CA TRP A 61 6.69 25.43 -0.59
C TRP A 61 6.67 26.42 -1.78
N ARG A 62 5.50 26.98 -2.12
CA ARG A 62 5.39 28.04 -3.14
C ARG A 62 4.75 29.32 -2.59
#